data_AF-A0ABC8YHR7-F1
#
_entry.id   AF-A0ABC8YHR7-F1
#
_cell.length_a   1.000
_cell.length_b   1.000
_cell.length_c   1.000
_cell.angle_alpha   90.00
_cell.angle_beta   90.00
_cell.angle_gamma   90.00
#
_symmetry.space_group_name_H-M   'P 1'
#
loop_
_entity.id
_entity.type
_entity.pdbx_description
1 polymer ?
#
loop_
_entity_poly.entity_id
_entity_poly.type
_entity_poly.pdbx_seq_one_letter_code
_entity_poly.pdbx_strand_id
1 'polypeptide(L)'
;MLLARAPPPPPLALAASYSTNPERALRIRSTPSSRAAVATASAAAKPAASSRFEQKRKQVASVANPLVKHCVKLRLSAAYRCSCRRLLLVGLAPILEMCRFELDAIDYLLLLDGVDVPEELREFSGDVVFVSAAVMKKVSGMQSVDSTEAIAVMHMPRHFRDLGSHEDGDALDGLFNYPKRILVLDGIQDPGNLGTLIRSACAFKWDGVYLLPACCDPFNEKALRAARGASLQLPIVSGTWHGLHELMTKYNMKMMAGHPESSRDASKGIHSLSKELADSLLNESLCLVLGSEGNGLSSETLQACELVNIPMEGTFESLNVSVAGGIFLFMLQPKYQIDSRILTP
;
A
#
# COMPACT_ATOMS: atom_id res chain seq x y z
N MET A 1 -10.80 -19.17 -4.23
CA MET A 1 -10.87 -17.86 -3.53
C MET A 1 -11.10 -18.16 -2.05
N LEU A 2 -10.04 -18.50 -1.29
CA LEU A 2 -10.18 -19.23 -0.02
C LEU A 2 -9.79 -18.44 1.24
N LEU A 3 -9.56 -17.14 1.15
CA LEU A 3 -9.35 -16.29 2.34
C LEU A 3 -10.13 -14.99 2.17
N ALA A 4 -11.34 -15.00 2.73
CA ALA A 4 -12.17 -13.82 2.90
C ALA A 4 -11.50 -12.85 3.88
N ARG A 5 -11.70 -11.54 3.63
CA ARG A 5 -11.26 -10.39 4.41
C ARG A 5 -11.40 -10.63 5.92
N ALA A 6 -10.29 -10.64 6.65
CA ALA A 6 -10.35 -10.42 8.09
C ALA A 6 -10.81 -8.97 8.37
N PRO A 7 -11.74 -8.74 9.31
CA PRO A 7 -12.10 -7.38 9.71
C PRO A 7 -10.90 -6.67 10.36
N PRO A 8 -10.79 -5.33 10.25
CA PRO A 8 -9.67 -4.58 10.80
C PRO A 8 -9.64 -4.68 12.33
N PRO A 9 -8.45 -4.61 12.96
CA PRO A 9 -8.34 -4.56 14.41
C PRO A 9 -8.95 -3.26 14.94
N PRO A 10 -9.50 -3.26 16.17
CA PRO A 10 -10.05 -2.04 16.77
C PRO A 10 -8.93 -1.00 17.01
N PRO A 11 -9.25 0.29 16.94
CA PRO A 11 -8.27 1.34 17.18
C PRO A 11 -7.70 1.25 18.60
N LEU A 12 -6.38 1.38 18.71
CA LEU A 12 -5.65 1.47 19.97
C LEU A 12 -6.22 2.62 20.82
N ALA A 13 -6.92 2.28 21.90
CA ALA A 13 -7.36 3.25 22.88
C ALA A 13 -6.11 3.80 23.59
N LEU A 14 -5.80 5.07 23.31
CA LEU A 14 -4.91 5.88 24.13
C LEU A 14 -5.48 5.92 25.56
N ALA A 15 -4.86 5.18 26.47
CA ALA A 15 -5.17 5.22 27.89
C ALA A 15 -4.77 6.60 28.45
N ALA A 16 -5.72 7.53 28.45
CA ALA A 16 -5.63 8.74 29.26
C ALA A 16 -5.90 8.37 30.71
N SER A 17 -4.84 8.28 31.51
CA SER A 17 -4.93 8.13 32.97
C SER A 17 -5.51 9.40 33.59
N TYR A 18 -6.82 9.41 33.85
CA TYR A 18 -7.44 10.37 34.75
C TYR A 18 -7.62 9.74 36.13
N SER A 19 -6.79 10.21 37.07
CA SER A 19 -6.91 9.97 38.50
C SER A 19 -8.20 10.60 39.03
N THR A 20 -9.18 9.77 39.37
CA THR A 20 -10.39 10.18 40.12
C THR A 20 -10.07 10.26 41.61
N ASN A 21 -10.28 11.44 42.21
CA ASN A 21 -10.33 11.60 43.66
C ASN A 21 -11.77 12.00 44.04
N PRO A 22 -12.51 11.22 44.85
CA PRO A 22 -13.90 11.51 45.20
C PRO A 22 -13.96 12.16 46.58
N GLU A 23 -14.54 13.35 46.74
CA GLU A 23 -15.20 13.79 47.99
C GLU A 23 -15.96 15.12 47.77
N ARG A 24 -17.29 15.06 47.72
CA ARG A 24 -18.22 15.82 48.58
C ARG A 24 -19.65 15.79 48.03
N ALA A 25 -20.48 15.03 48.72
CA ALA A 25 -21.93 15.17 48.73
C ALA A 25 -22.34 16.52 49.35
N LEU A 26 -23.48 17.09 48.93
CA LEU A 26 -24.62 17.35 49.83
C LEU A 26 -25.83 18.00 49.12
N ARG A 27 -27.00 17.40 49.41
CA ARG A 27 -28.34 17.99 49.65
C ARG A 27 -29.33 18.30 48.51
N ILE A 28 -30.17 17.29 48.33
CA ILE A 28 -31.62 17.22 48.11
C ILE A 28 -32.45 18.38 48.72
N ARG A 29 -33.48 18.83 47.99
CA ARG A 29 -34.87 19.19 48.42
C ARG A 29 -35.72 19.47 47.16
N SER A 30 -36.66 18.61 46.75
CA SER A 30 -38.04 18.39 47.23
C SER A 30 -39.08 19.00 46.27
N THR A 31 -39.94 18.12 45.73
CA THR A 31 -41.13 18.34 44.88
C THR A 31 -42.26 19.10 45.61
N PRO A 32 -43.35 19.54 44.93
CA PRO A 32 -44.50 18.63 44.70
C PRO A 32 -45.29 18.80 43.39
N SER A 33 -45.69 17.65 42.81
CA SER A 33 -46.99 17.26 42.22
C SER A 33 -48.02 18.33 41.79
N SER A 34 -48.55 18.22 40.55
CA SER A 34 -50.00 18.03 40.34
C SER A 34 -50.38 17.38 38.98
N ARG A 35 -51.19 16.33 39.12
CA ARG A 35 -52.22 15.65 38.28
C ARG A 35 -52.56 16.06 36.83
N ALA A 36 -52.75 14.98 36.05
CA ALA A 36 -53.92 14.62 35.20
C ALA A 36 -53.97 15.03 33.72
N ALA A 37 -53.67 14.05 32.87
CA ALA A 37 -54.52 13.41 31.84
C ALA A 37 -55.17 14.21 30.68
N VAL A 38 -55.09 13.54 29.52
CA VAL A 38 -55.97 13.51 28.33
C VAL A 38 -55.44 14.22 27.07
N ALA A 39 -55.37 13.38 26.04
CA ALA A 39 -54.97 13.56 24.66
C ALA A 39 -55.56 14.78 23.92
N THR A 40 -54.80 15.35 22.99
CA THR A 40 -54.98 15.23 21.51
C THR A 40 -54.16 16.32 20.79
N ALA A 41 -53.92 16.10 19.50
CA ALA A 41 -53.46 17.04 18.47
C ALA A 41 -51.96 17.07 18.11
N SER A 42 -51.68 16.39 16.99
CA SER A 42 -50.87 16.83 15.85
C SER A 42 -50.04 18.12 16.03
N ALA A 43 -48.72 18.00 15.99
CA ALA A 43 -47.82 19.11 15.70
C ALA A 43 -46.70 18.63 14.75
N ALA A 44 -46.62 19.33 13.62
CA ALA A 44 -45.70 19.13 12.51
C ALA A 44 -44.25 18.92 12.96
N ALA A 45 -43.63 17.83 12.50
CA ALA A 45 -42.20 17.64 12.56
C ALA A 45 -41.51 18.70 11.68
N LYS A 46 -40.80 19.63 12.33
CA LYS A 46 -39.85 20.54 11.67
C LYS A 46 -38.77 19.69 10.99
N PRO A 47 -38.38 19.98 9.74
CA PRO A 47 -37.26 19.27 9.12
C PRO A 47 -35.98 19.66 9.85
N ALA A 48 -35.21 18.66 10.29
CA ALA A 48 -33.90 18.85 10.86
C ALA A 48 -32.95 19.37 9.76
N ALA A 49 -32.44 20.58 10.01
CA ALA A 49 -31.33 21.28 9.38
C ALA A 49 -30.52 20.50 8.33
N SER A 50 -30.91 20.66 7.07
CA SER A 50 -30.01 20.55 5.92
C SER A 50 -29.20 21.83 5.80
N SER A 51 -27.95 21.86 6.28
CA SER A 51 -27.00 22.90 5.84
C SER A 51 -25.57 22.58 6.27
N ARG A 52 -24.85 21.78 5.45
CA ARG A 52 -23.39 21.87 5.38
C ARG A 52 -22.75 21.50 4.04
N PHE A 53 -23.54 21.28 2.98
CA PHE A 53 -23.05 21.02 1.63
C PHE A 53 -23.74 21.92 0.59
N GLU A 54 -23.54 23.24 0.68
CA GLU A 54 -23.64 24.12 -0.49
C GLU A 54 -22.21 24.45 -0.98
N GLN A 55 -21.37 23.42 -1.14
CA GLN A 55 -20.22 23.57 -2.02
C GLN A 55 -20.75 23.55 -3.45
N LYS A 56 -20.54 24.65 -4.18
CA LYS A 56 -20.88 24.81 -5.59
C LYS A 56 -20.37 23.58 -6.37
N ARG A 57 -21.29 22.72 -6.83
CA ARG A 57 -20.99 21.48 -7.56
C ARG A 57 -20.04 21.78 -8.72
N LYS A 58 -18.76 21.42 -8.58
CA LYS A 58 -17.75 21.60 -9.65
C LYS A 58 -18.01 20.55 -10.71
N GLN A 59 -18.37 20.96 -11.92
CA GLN A 59 -18.71 20.07 -13.03
C GLN A 59 -17.72 20.24 -14.18
N VAL A 60 -17.22 19.13 -14.74
CA VAL A 60 -16.28 19.11 -15.87
C VAL A 60 -16.78 18.14 -16.94
N ALA A 61 -17.31 18.70 -18.03
CA ALA A 61 -17.80 17.90 -19.16
C ALA A 61 -16.77 17.75 -20.29
N SER A 62 -15.79 18.66 -20.40
CA SER A 62 -14.85 18.71 -21.52
C SER A 62 -13.57 17.91 -21.26
N VAL A 63 -13.22 17.03 -22.19
CA VAL A 63 -11.94 16.29 -22.18
C VAL A 63 -10.71 17.17 -22.38
N ALA A 64 -10.89 18.40 -22.87
CA ALA A 64 -9.81 19.36 -23.05
C ALA A 64 -9.49 20.16 -21.76
N ASN A 65 -10.30 19.99 -20.70
CA ASN A 65 -10.13 20.68 -19.43
C ASN A 65 -8.72 20.41 -18.83
N PRO A 66 -8.05 21.43 -18.25
CA PRO A 66 -6.73 21.27 -17.65
C PRO A 66 -6.63 20.17 -16.59
N LEU A 67 -7.65 19.99 -15.73
CA LEU A 67 -7.72 18.92 -14.73
C LEU A 67 -7.71 17.54 -15.41
N VAL A 68 -8.45 17.38 -16.51
CA VAL A 68 -8.50 16.12 -17.27
C VAL A 68 -7.14 15.81 -17.88
N LYS A 69 -6.48 16.82 -18.49
CA LYS A 69 -5.12 16.68 -19.00
C LYS A 69 -4.12 16.31 -17.90
N HIS A 70 -4.25 16.92 -16.73
CA HIS A 70 -3.44 16.61 -15.55
C HIS A 70 -3.63 15.14 -15.13
N CYS A 71 -4.86 14.69 -14.94
CA CYS A 71 -5.16 13.30 -14.55
C CYS A 71 -4.65 12.28 -15.58
N VAL A 72 -4.79 12.56 -16.88
CA VAL A 72 -4.26 11.69 -17.94
C VAL A 72 -2.73 11.62 -17.89
N LYS A 73 -2.04 12.73 -17.63
CA LYS A 73 -0.57 12.73 -17.46
C LYS A 73 -0.16 11.93 -16.22
N LEU A 74 -0.88 12.06 -15.10
CA LEU A 74 -0.64 11.24 -13.91
C LEU A 74 -0.76 9.75 -14.23
N ARG A 75 -1.79 9.34 -14.98
CA ARG A 75 -1.97 7.93 -15.36
C ARG A 75 -0.81 7.38 -16.20
N LEU A 76 -0.28 8.19 -17.12
CA LEU A 76 0.63 7.71 -18.17
C LEU A 76 2.12 7.95 -17.91
N SER A 77 2.50 8.87 -17.02
CA SER A 77 3.90 9.28 -16.86
C SER A 77 4.37 9.19 -15.41
N ALA A 78 5.31 8.27 -15.15
CA ALA A 78 5.96 8.15 -13.84
C ALA A 78 6.74 9.43 -13.47
N ALA A 79 7.54 9.97 -14.39
CA ALA A 79 8.27 11.22 -14.18
C ALA A 79 7.34 12.38 -13.80
N TYR A 80 6.17 12.49 -14.45
CA TYR A 80 5.18 13.51 -14.10
C TYR A 80 4.61 13.32 -12.70
N ARG A 81 4.29 12.08 -12.30
CA ARG A 81 3.84 11.77 -10.93
C ARG A 81 4.90 12.12 -9.90
N CYS A 82 6.17 11.79 -10.16
CA CYS A 82 7.29 12.15 -9.29
C CYS A 82 7.45 13.67 -9.18
N SER A 83 7.41 14.41 -10.30
CA SER A 83 7.64 15.86 -10.31
C SER A 83 6.57 16.66 -9.56
N CYS A 84 5.30 16.23 -9.63
CA CYS A 84 4.21 16.89 -8.91
C CYS A 84 3.85 16.23 -7.58
N ARG A 85 4.50 15.10 -7.23
CA ARG A 85 4.21 14.30 -6.04
C ARG A 85 2.72 13.94 -5.92
N ARG A 86 2.12 13.50 -7.04
CA ARG A 86 0.71 13.07 -7.12
C ARG A 86 0.55 11.73 -7.81
N LEU A 87 -0.50 11.00 -7.44
CA LEU A 87 -0.94 9.74 -8.03
C LEU A 87 -2.40 9.85 -8.49
N LEU A 88 -2.76 9.02 -9.46
CA LEU A 88 -4.15 8.81 -9.88
C LEU A 88 -4.56 7.38 -9.50
N LEU A 89 -5.59 7.23 -8.67
CA LEU A 89 -6.20 5.93 -8.39
C LEU A 89 -7.54 5.82 -9.11
N VAL A 90 -7.73 4.71 -9.80
CA VAL A 90 -8.94 4.43 -10.58
C VAL A 90 -9.71 3.29 -9.91
N GLY A 91 -10.96 3.55 -9.56
CA GLY A 91 -11.87 2.64 -8.87
C GLY A 91 -11.97 2.90 -7.37
N LEU A 92 -13.13 2.61 -6.78
CA LEU A 92 -13.39 2.86 -5.36
C LEU A 92 -12.52 1.99 -4.44
N ALA A 93 -12.34 0.71 -4.76
CA ALA A 93 -11.56 -0.20 -3.92
C ALA A 93 -10.13 0.30 -3.60
N PRO A 94 -9.28 0.68 -4.57
CA PRO A 94 -7.95 1.22 -4.26
C PRO A 94 -7.99 2.56 -3.52
N ILE A 95 -9.03 3.38 -3.73
CA ILE A 95 -9.23 4.64 -2.99
C ILE A 95 -9.53 4.32 -1.51
N LEU A 96 -10.45 3.40 -1.24
CA LEU A 96 -10.80 3.00 0.12
C LEU A 96 -9.65 2.26 0.82
N GLU A 97 -8.89 1.44 0.09
CA GLU A 97 -7.67 0.82 0.59
C GLU A 97 -6.70 1.91 1.11
N MET A 98 -6.62 3.06 0.45
CA MET A 98 -5.83 4.21 0.91
C MET A 98 -6.41 4.98 2.08
N CYS A 99 -7.70 5.29 2.04
CA CYS A 99 -8.38 6.07 3.06
C CYS A 99 -8.28 5.44 4.46
N ARG A 100 -8.02 4.14 4.55
CA ARG A 100 -7.75 3.44 5.82
C ARG A 100 -6.45 3.89 6.52
N PHE A 101 -5.54 4.52 5.79
CA PHE A 101 -4.24 4.94 6.30
C PHE A 101 -4.18 6.45 6.50
N GLU A 102 -4.64 7.24 5.53
CA GLU A 102 -4.58 8.70 5.58
C GLU A 102 -5.67 9.33 4.71
N LEU A 103 -6.70 9.92 5.33
CA LEU A 103 -7.83 10.55 4.63
C LEU A 103 -7.47 11.90 3.98
N ASP A 104 -6.47 12.60 4.53
CA ASP A 104 -6.06 13.95 4.07
C ASP A 104 -5.18 13.94 2.81
N ALA A 105 -4.97 12.77 2.21
CA ALA A 105 -4.08 12.61 1.06
C ALA A 105 -4.76 12.88 -0.30
N ILE A 106 -6.08 13.04 -0.38
CA ILE A 106 -6.81 13.19 -1.65
C ILE A 106 -7.03 14.68 -1.96
N ASP A 107 -6.57 15.16 -3.12
CA ASP A 107 -6.86 16.53 -3.58
C ASP A 107 -8.24 16.60 -4.26
N TYR A 108 -8.52 15.64 -5.15
CA TYR A 108 -9.72 15.61 -5.99
C TYR A 108 -10.36 14.22 -6.00
N LEU A 109 -11.68 14.18 -5.81
CA LEU A 109 -12.52 13.02 -6.06
C LEU A 109 -13.38 13.26 -7.29
N LEU A 110 -13.13 12.52 -8.36
CA LEU A 110 -13.88 12.58 -9.61
C LEU A 110 -14.97 11.50 -9.60
N LEU A 111 -16.22 11.94 -9.75
CA LEU A 111 -17.41 11.08 -9.80
C LEU A 111 -18.20 11.35 -11.08
N LEU A 112 -18.93 10.34 -11.57
CA LEU A 112 -19.86 10.56 -12.66
C LEU A 112 -20.95 11.56 -12.26
N ASP A 113 -21.34 12.41 -13.20
CA ASP A 113 -22.43 13.36 -12.99
C ASP A 113 -23.73 12.65 -12.62
N GLY A 114 -24.44 13.19 -11.62
CA GLY A 114 -25.66 12.60 -11.06
C GLY A 114 -25.45 11.48 -10.04
N VAL A 115 -24.22 11.01 -9.79
CA VAL A 115 -23.93 10.03 -8.74
C VAL A 115 -23.67 10.73 -7.41
N ASP A 116 -24.08 10.12 -6.29
CA ASP A 116 -23.76 10.63 -4.95
C ASP A 116 -22.35 10.22 -4.52
N VAL A 117 -21.76 10.99 -3.59
CA VAL A 117 -20.48 10.60 -2.97
C VAL A 117 -20.67 9.27 -2.22
N PRO A 118 -19.81 8.25 -2.45
CA PRO A 118 -19.87 6.99 -1.71
C PRO A 118 -19.88 7.21 -0.20
N GLU A 119 -20.64 6.39 0.54
CA GLU A 119 -20.84 6.59 1.98
C GLU A 119 -19.51 6.60 2.76
N GLU A 120 -18.59 5.74 2.34
CA GLU A 120 -17.25 5.58 2.91
C GLU A 120 -16.35 6.81 2.70
N LEU A 121 -16.73 7.72 1.79
CA LEU A 121 -16.00 8.94 1.47
C LEU A 121 -16.77 10.21 1.87
N ARG A 122 -17.89 10.11 2.60
CA ARG A 122 -18.68 11.29 3.00
C ARG A 122 -17.96 12.23 3.95
N GLU A 123 -17.02 11.72 4.75
CA GLU A 123 -16.23 12.51 5.69
C GLU A 123 -14.98 13.14 5.05
N PHE A 124 -14.75 12.89 3.75
CA PHE A 124 -13.64 13.48 3.01
C PHE A 124 -13.80 15.00 2.86
N SER A 125 -12.69 15.72 3.00
CA SER A 125 -12.65 17.19 3.07
C SER A 125 -12.18 17.89 1.79
N GLY A 126 -11.76 17.16 0.75
CA GLY A 126 -11.25 17.77 -0.49
C GLY A 126 -12.30 17.98 -1.58
N ASP A 127 -11.83 18.29 -2.80
CA ASP A 127 -12.70 18.76 -3.88
C ASP A 127 -13.39 17.59 -4.61
N VAL A 128 -14.72 17.56 -4.55
CA VAL A 128 -15.53 16.65 -5.38
C VAL A 128 -15.82 17.30 -6.73
N VAL A 129 -15.46 16.62 -7.81
CA VAL A 129 -15.64 17.08 -9.20
C VAL A 129 -16.51 16.08 -9.97
N PHE A 130 -17.67 16.53 -10.41
CA PHE A 130 -18.58 15.73 -11.21
C PHE A 130 -18.18 15.79 -12.69
N VAL A 131 -18.04 14.64 -13.33
CA VAL A 131 -17.52 14.54 -14.70
C VAL A 131 -18.47 13.81 -15.63
N SER A 132 -18.43 14.15 -16.91
CA SER A 132 -19.17 13.41 -17.94
C SER A 132 -18.59 12.00 -18.13
N ALA A 133 -19.39 11.08 -18.67
CA ALA A 133 -18.92 9.72 -19.02
C ALA A 133 -17.71 9.73 -19.97
N ALA A 134 -17.66 10.69 -20.90
CA ALA A 134 -16.54 10.86 -21.82
C ALA A 134 -15.24 11.23 -21.07
N VAL A 135 -15.33 12.12 -20.07
CA VAL A 135 -14.20 12.48 -19.22
C VAL A 135 -13.78 11.31 -18.33
N MET A 136 -14.74 10.64 -17.69
CA MET A 136 -14.47 9.47 -16.85
C MET A 136 -13.73 8.36 -17.62
N LYS A 137 -14.18 8.06 -18.83
CA LYS A 137 -13.52 7.10 -19.74
C LYS A 137 -12.11 7.53 -20.12
N LYS A 138 -11.91 8.82 -20.43
CA LYS A 138 -10.60 9.36 -20.83
C LYS A 138 -9.59 9.28 -19.69
N VAL A 139 -10.00 9.66 -18.48
CA VAL A 139 -9.14 9.69 -17.29
C VAL A 139 -8.82 8.28 -16.83
N SER A 140 -9.82 7.41 -16.68
CA SER A 140 -9.62 6.01 -16.26
C SER A 140 -8.78 5.21 -17.25
N GLY A 141 -8.93 5.47 -18.56
CA GLY A 141 -8.34 4.62 -19.59
C GLY A 141 -9.05 3.28 -19.78
N MET A 142 -10.16 3.05 -19.09
CA MET A 142 -10.96 1.84 -19.22
C MET A 142 -11.89 1.90 -20.43
N GLN A 143 -12.28 0.73 -20.94
CA GLN A 143 -13.20 0.64 -22.09
C GLN A 143 -14.66 0.91 -21.70
N SER A 144 -15.05 0.56 -20.47
CA SER A 144 -16.35 0.89 -19.87
C SER A 144 -16.17 1.77 -18.63
N VAL A 145 -17.17 2.62 -18.38
CA VAL A 145 -17.29 3.43 -17.15
C VAL A 145 -18.02 2.69 -16.04
N ASP A 146 -18.75 1.61 -16.34
CA ASP A 146 -19.59 0.89 -15.38
C ASP A 146 -18.76 0.24 -14.26
N SER A 147 -17.48 -0.04 -14.52
CA SER A 147 -16.53 -0.56 -13.54
C SER A 147 -15.73 0.53 -12.81
N THR A 148 -15.95 1.81 -13.14
CA THR A 148 -15.22 2.95 -12.55
C THR A 148 -16.16 3.80 -11.71
N GLU A 149 -16.33 3.41 -10.45
CA GLU A 149 -17.20 4.10 -9.49
C GLU A 149 -16.65 5.48 -9.10
N ALA A 150 -15.33 5.60 -8.97
CA ALA A 150 -14.66 6.84 -8.56
C ALA A 150 -13.22 6.88 -9.09
N ILE A 151 -12.67 8.09 -9.22
CA ILE A 151 -11.24 8.32 -9.49
C ILE A 151 -10.74 9.34 -8.47
N ALA A 152 -9.58 9.10 -7.86
CA ALA A 152 -8.96 10.03 -6.94
C ALA A 152 -7.62 10.53 -7.48
N VAL A 153 -7.38 11.83 -7.35
CA VAL A 153 -6.03 12.40 -7.40
C VAL A 153 -5.57 12.60 -5.97
N MET A 154 -4.40 12.04 -5.64
CA MET A 154 -3.89 12.04 -4.27
C MET A 154 -2.40 12.30 -4.21
N HIS A 155 -1.92 12.63 -3.02
CA HIS A 155 -0.52 12.79 -2.70
C HIS A 155 0.22 11.47 -2.90
N MET A 156 1.41 11.54 -3.49
CA MET A 156 2.31 10.40 -3.55
C MET A 156 2.83 10.07 -2.14
N PRO A 157 2.81 8.79 -1.72
CA PRO A 157 3.17 8.39 -0.36
C PRO A 157 4.54 8.94 0.05
N ARG A 158 4.63 9.44 1.29
CA ARG A 158 5.87 10.03 1.82
C ARG A 158 7.02 9.02 1.87
N HIS A 159 6.68 7.74 2.06
CA HIS A 159 7.60 6.61 2.09
C HIS A 159 7.93 6.04 0.69
N PHE A 160 7.57 6.74 -0.39
CA PHE A 160 8.15 6.47 -1.71
C PHE A 160 9.27 7.45 -2.04
N ARG A 161 10.41 6.91 -2.45
CA ARG A 161 11.59 7.65 -2.91
C ARG A 161 12.03 7.11 -4.27
N ASP A 162 12.26 8.02 -5.20
CA ASP A 162 12.94 7.75 -6.46
C ASP A 162 14.26 8.50 -6.40
N LEU A 163 15.35 7.76 -6.16
CA LEU A 163 16.69 8.33 -6.00
C LEU A 163 17.32 8.68 -7.36
N GLY A 164 16.73 8.21 -8.46
CA GLY A 164 17.32 8.36 -9.80
C GLY A 164 18.75 7.83 -9.85
N SER A 165 19.60 8.52 -10.62
CA SER A 165 21.03 8.25 -10.70
C SER A 165 21.88 9.09 -9.75
N HIS A 166 21.26 9.84 -8.83
CA HIS A 166 21.98 10.75 -7.94
C HIS A 166 22.32 10.06 -6.60
N GLU A 167 23.58 10.18 -6.21
CA GLU A 167 24.19 9.58 -5.02
C GLU A 167 23.94 10.46 -3.78
N ASP A 168 22.70 10.51 -3.29
CA ASP A 168 22.42 11.13 -2.00
C ASP A 168 22.18 10.02 -0.97
N GLY A 169 23.27 9.50 -0.38
CA GLY A 169 23.22 8.51 0.70
C GLY A 169 22.40 8.96 1.93
N ASP A 170 22.20 10.27 2.09
CA ASP A 170 21.34 10.88 3.11
C ASP A 170 19.83 10.74 2.81
N ALA A 171 19.44 10.42 1.56
CA ALA A 171 18.03 10.36 1.15
C ALA A 171 17.27 9.13 1.67
N LEU A 172 18.00 8.11 2.13
CA LEU A 172 17.45 6.89 2.73
C LEU A 172 17.19 7.04 4.24
N ASP A 173 17.73 8.10 4.86
CA ASP A 173 17.64 8.31 6.30
C ASP A 173 16.20 8.65 6.72
N GLY A 174 15.71 7.88 7.68
CA GLY A 174 14.32 7.96 8.18
C GLY A 174 13.28 7.26 7.31
N LEU A 175 13.66 6.70 6.14
CA LEU A 175 12.72 5.88 5.34
C LEU A 175 12.57 4.48 5.92
N PHE A 176 13.71 3.86 6.28
CA PHE A 176 13.75 2.58 6.95
C PHE A 176 14.21 2.78 8.39
N ASN A 177 13.43 2.32 9.36
CA ASN A 177 13.80 2.36 10.77
C ASN A 177 14.33 0.98 11.19
N TYR A 178 15.64 0.75 11.01
CA TYR A 178 16.32 -0.53 11.29
C TYR A 178 15.64 -1.74 10.60
N PRO A 179 15.60 -1.77 9.26
CA PRO A 179 14.91 -2.82 8.53
C PRO A 179 15.56 -4.19 8.75
N LYS A 180 14.73 -5.22 8.88
CA LYS A 180 15.13 -6.62 9.01
C LYS A 180 14.89 -7.42 7.74
N ARG A 181 13.93 -7.04 6.91
CA ARG A 181 13.53 -7.73 5.69
C ARG A 181 13.29 -6.74 4.56
N ILE A 182 14.15 -6.74 3.56
CA ILE A 182 14.00 -5.91 2.36
C ILE A 182 13.90 -6.81 1.14
N LEU A 183 12.82 -6.64 0.38
CA LEU A 183 12.66 -7.29 -0.92
C LEU A 183 13.33 -6.42 -1.97
N VAL A 184 14.32 -6.96 -2.66
CA VAL A 184 14.99 -6.31 -3.79
C VAL A 184 14.48 -6.91 -5.09
N LEU A 185 14.04 -6.07 -6.01
CA LEU A 185 13.56 -6.47 -7.32
C LEU A 185 14.54 -6.01 -8.38
N ASP A 186 15.09 -6.97 -9.13
CA ASP A 186 16.14 -6.76 -10.14
C ASP A 186 15.53 -6.90 -11.54
N GLY A 187 15.16 -5.75 -12.13
CA GLY A 187 14.65 -5.70 -13.49
C GLY A 187 13.25 -6.31 -13.71
N ILE A 188 12.35 -6.27 -12.71
CA ILE A 188 10.97 -6.80 -12.86
C ILE A 188 10.16 -5.90 -13.80
N GLN A 189 9.85 -6.42 -15.00
CA GLN A 189 9.23 -5.63 -16.07
C GLN A 189 7.71 -5.77 -16.18
N ASP A 190 7.11 -6.90 -15.75
CA ASP A 190 5.65 -7.01 -15.74
C ASP A 190 5.05 -6.31 -14.51
N PRO A 191 4.16 -5.32 -14.70
CA PRO A 191 3.51 -4.63 -13.59
C PRO A 191 2.65 -5.54 -12.70
N GLY A 192 2.07 -6.60 -13.26
CA GLY A 192 1.25 -7.55 -12.50
C GLY A 192 2.08 -8.32 -11.49
N ASN A 193 3.25 -8.81 -11.91
CA ASN A 193 4.23 -9.47 -11.06
C ASN A 193 4.78 -8.50 -10.01
N LEU A 194 5.19 -7.28 -10.41
CA LEU A 194 5.65 -6.25 -9.48
C LEU A 194 4.62 -5.96 -8.37
N GLY A 195 3.37 -5.68 -8.75
CA GLY A 195 2.32 -5.39 -7.77
C GLY A 195 2.02 -6.59 -6.87
N THR A 196 2.04 -7.81 -7.39
CA THR A 196 1.82 -9.05 -6.61
C THR A 196 2.95 -9.29 -5.61
N LEU A 197 4.20 -9.01 -5.98
CA LEU A 197 5.36 -9.09 -5.09
C LEU A 197 5.29 -8.05 -3.97
N ILE A 198 4.97 -6.79 -4.29
CA ILE A 198 4.76 -5.73 -3.28
C ILE A 198 3.63 -6.12 -2.32
N ARG A 199 2.52 -6.65 -2.84
CA ARG A 199 1.41 -7.14 -2.02
C ARG A 199 1.83 -8.25 -1.08
N SER A 200 2.61 -9.21 -1.57
CA SER A 200 3.10 -10.33 -0.80
C SER A 200 4.07 -9.86 0.29
N ALA A 201 4.99 -8.96 -0.03
CA ALA A 201 5.90 -8.34 0.93
C ALA A 201 5.12 -7.67 2.06
N CYS A 202 4.05 -6.92 1.72
CA CYS A 202 3.22 -6.23 2.70
C CYS A 202 2.47 -7.22 3.59
N ALA A 203 1.92 -8.28 3.00
CA ALA A 203 1.17 -9.31 3.71
C ALA A 203 2.06 -10.10 4.68
N PHE A 204 3.30 -10.38 4.30
CA PHE A 204 4.28 -11.13 5.10
C PHE A 204 5.21 -10.23 5.93
N LYS A 205 4.82 -8.97 6.16
CA LYS A 205 5.53 -8.04 7.07
C LYS A 205 7.00 -7.82 6.71
N TRP A 206 7.31 -7.76 5.42
CA TRP A 206 8.59 -7.23 4.97
C TRP A 206 8.61 -5.72 5.18
N ASP A 207 9.77 -5.17 5.53
CA ASP A 207 9.91 -3.78 5.96
C ASP A 207 9.92 -2.80 4.78
N GLY A 208 10.15 -3.29 3.56
CA GLY A 208 9.92 -2.55 2.34
C GLY A 208 10.52 -3.20 1.10
N VAL A 209 10.49 -2.44 0.01
CA VAL A 209 10.88 -2.91 -1.32
C VAL A 209 11.89 -1.95 -1.93
N TYR A 210 12.98 -2.49 -2.47
CA TYR A 210 13.98 -1.78 -3.26
C TYR A 210 13.89 -2.21 -4.72
N LEU A 211 13.65 -1.26 -5.62
CA LEU A 211 13.57 -1.46 -7.06
C LEU A 211 14.90 -1.03 -7.68
N LEU A 212 15.65 -2.01 -8.18
CA LEU A 212 16.84 -1.75 -8.98
C LEU A 212 16.45 -1.24 -10.39
N PRO A 213 17.42 -0.72 -11.16
CA PRO A 213 17.15 -0.22 -12.51
C PRO A 213 16.44 -1.26 -13.39
N ALA A 214 15.74 -0.76 -14.41
CA ALA A 214 14.89 -1.55 -15.32
C ALA A 214 13.64 -2.21 -14.72
N CYS A 215 13.36 -2.02 -13.42
CA CYS A 215 12.02 -2.31 -12.88
C CYS A 215 10.96 -1.40 -13.52
N CYS A 216 9.78 -1.95 -13.76
CA CYS A 216 8.62 -1.16 -14.13
C CYS A 216 8.14 -0.30 -12.94
N ASP A 217 7.36 0.74 -13.24
CA ASP A 217 7.01 1.72 -12.21
C ASP A 217 5.91 1.20 -11.26
N PRO A 218 6.09 1.28 -9.92
CA PRO A 218 5.20 0.66 -8.94
C PRO A 218 3.83 1.34 -8.84
N PHE A 219 3.66 2.52 -9.43
CA PHE A 219 2.41 3.29 -9.42
C PHE A 219 1.72 3.35 -10.78
N ASN A 220 2.15 2.53 -11.76
CA ASN A 220 1.33 2.35 -12.94
C ASN A 220 0.01 1.63 -12.58
N GLU A 221 -1.03 1.85 -13.39
CA GLU A 221 -2.38 1.38 -13.10
C GLU A 221 -2.47 -0.15 -12.93
N LYS A 222 -1.66 -0.92 -13.66
CA LYS A 222 -1.67 -2.38 -13.62
C LYS A 222 -0.96 -2.90 -12.35
N ALA A 223 0.14 -2.26 -11.95
CA ALA A 223 0.84 -2.54 -10.70
C ALA A 223 -0.01 -2.18 -9.47
N LEU A 224 -0.63 -1.00 -9.45
CA LEU A 224 -1.53 -0.57 -8.37
C LEU A 224 -2.69 -1.56 -8.16
N ARG A 225 -3.32 -2.00 -9.25
CA ARG A 225 -4.42 -2.99 -9.19
C ARG A 225 -3.95 -4.33 -8.64
N ALA A 226 -2.78 -4.81 -9.05
CA ALA A 226 -2.21 -6.06 -8.53
C ALA A 226 -1.81 -5.93 -7.05
N ALA A 227 -1.26 -4.78 -6.66
CA ALA A 227 -0.80 -4.48 -5.31
C ALA A 227 -1.91 -4.36 -4.27
N ARG A 228 -3.13 -3.95 -4.68
CA ARG A 228 -4.28 -3.81 -3.77
C ARG A 228 -3.97 -2.92 -2.56
N GLY A 229 -3.45 -1.72 -2.84
CA GLY A 229 -3.10 -0.73 -1.83
C GLY A 229 -1.78 -0.98 -1.10
N ALA A 230 -1.11 -2.11 -1.33
CA ALA A 230 0.17 -2.42 -0.69
C ALA A 230 1.30 -1.45 -1.08
N SER A 231 1.32 -0.97 -2.34
CA SER A 231 2.30 0.02 -2.81
C SER A 231 2.25 1.36 -2.08
N LEU A 232 1.23 1.57 -1.26
CA LEU A 232 0.96 2.81 -0.57
C LEU A 232 1.11 2.65 0.96
N GLN A 233 1.51 1.46 1.41
CA GLN A 233 1.73 1.11 2.82
C GLN A 233 3.20 0.81 3.08
N LEU A 234 3.85 0.12 2.15
CA LEU A 234 5.25 -0.24 2.27
C LEU A 234 6.16 0.89 1.81
N PRO A 235 7.26 1.16 2.53
CA PRO A 235 8.37 1.91 1.97
C PRO A 235 8.85 1.30 0.66
N ILE A 236 8.90 2.12 -0.39
CA ILE A 236 9.40 1.72 -1.71
C ILE A 236 10.48 2.70 -2.13
N VAL A 237 11.65 2.16 -2.47
CA VAL A 237 12.77 2.91 -3.04
C VAL A 237 13.02 2.45 -4.45
N SER A 238 13.09 3.36 -5.40
CA SER A 238 13.74 3.12 -6.69
C SER A 238 15.14 3.71 -6.66
N GLY A 239 16.16 2.93 -7.01
CA GLY A 239 17.55 3.38 -6.94
C GLY A 239 18.53 2.46 -7.66
N THR A 240 19.82 2.66 -7.39
CA THR A 240 20.93 1.96 -8.04
C THR A 240 21.54 0.88 -7.14
N TRP A 241 22.39 0.04 -7.72
CA TRP A 241 23.21 -0.91 -6.96
C TRP A 241 24.07 -0.25 -5.88
N HIS A 242 24.58 0.95 -6.16
CA HIS A 242 25.37 1.70 -5.20
C HIS A 242 24.55 2.04 -3.95
N GLY A 243 23.38 2.66 -4.12
CA GLY A 243 22.50 2.98 -2.99
C GLY A 243 22.00 1.74 -2.24
N LEU A 244 21.78 0.63 -2.95
CA LEU A 244 21.48 -0.65 -2.30
C LEU A 244 22.67 -1.12 -1.44
N HIS A 245 23.90 -1.04 -1.95
CA HIS A 245 25.12 -1.40 -1.21
C HIS A 245 25.30 -0.56 0.06
N GLU A 246 25.06 0.75 -0.02
CA GLU A 246 25.08 1.63 1.16
C GLU A 246 24.05 1.22 2.20
N LEU A 247 22.80 0.96 1.78
CA LEU A 247 21.73 0.49 2.66
C LEU A 247 22.12 -0.81 3.39
N MET A 248 22.66 -1.78 2.64
CA MET A 248 23.03 -3.08 3.19
C MET A 248 24.22 -2.99 4.15
N THR A 249 25.21 -2.16 3.82
CA THR A 249 26.36 -1.90 4.68
C THR A 249 25.92 -1.24 5.98
N LYS A 250 25.06 -0.21 5.89
CA LYS A 250 24.55 0.55 7.04
C LYS A 250 23.80 -0.33 8.05
N TYR A 251 23.01 -1.28 7.56
CA TYR A 251 22.18 -2.15 8.41
C TYR A 251 22.73 -3.58 8.57
N ASN A 252 23.96 -3.83 8.10
CA ASN A 252 24.64 -5.13 8.12
C ASN A 252 23.74 -6.26 7.63
N MET A 253 23.19 -6.10 6.43
CA MET A 253 22.21 -7.04 5.86
C MET A 253 22.88 -8.12 5.03
N LYS A 254 22.48 -9.37 5.25
CA LYS A 254 22.83 -10.51 4.40
C LYS A 254 22.04 -10.45 3.10
N MET A 255 22.67 -10.79 1.98
CA MET A 255 22.02 -10.86 0.67
C MET A 255 21.83 -12.30 0.21
N MET A 256 20.60 -12.62 -0.19
CA MET A 256 20.29 -13.86 -0.90
C MET A 256 19.51 -13.56 -2.17
N ALA A 257 19.74 -14.34 -3.23
CA ALA A 257 19.03 -14.20 -4.48
C ALA A 257 18.33 -15.50 -4.88
N GLY A 258 17.06 -15.39 -5.25
CA GLY A 258 16.28 -16.50 -5.78
C GLY A 258 16.81 -16.92 -7.14
N HIS A 259 17.28 -18.16 -7.26
CA HIS A 259 17.85 -18.67 -8.50
C HIS A 259 17.40 -20.13 -8.74
N PRO A 260 17.02 -20.52 -9.97
CA PRO A 260 16.70 -21.91 -10.27
C PRO A 260 17.95 -22.81 -10.16
N GLU A 261 17.76 -24.06 -9.76
CA GLU A 261 18.85 -25.04 -9.59
C GLU A 261 19.46 -25.49 -10.91
N SER A 262 18.68 -25.50 -11.98
CA SER A 262 19.06 -26.01 -13.30
C SER A 262 19.89 -25.03 -14.14
N SER A 263 20.20 -23.83 -13.64
CA SER A 263 21.00 -22.86 -14.36
C SER A 263 22.48 -23.27 -14.37
N ARG A 264 23.08 -23.28 -15.57
CA ARG A 264 24.50 -23.58 -15.76
C ARG A 264 25.44 -22.47 -15.25
N ASP A 265 24.87 -21.36 -14.80
CA ASP A 265 25.59 -20.15 -14.39
C ASP A 265 25.96 -20.13 -12.89
N ALA A 266 25.48 -21.10 -12.11
CA ALA A 266 25.82 -21.22 -10.69
C ALA A 266 27.25 -21.77 -10.50
N SER A 267 28.25 -20.93 -10.75
CA SER A 267 29.65 -21.19 -10.33
C SER A 267 29.80 -21.25 -8.81
N LYS A 268 28.84 -20.67 -8.08
CA LYS A 268 28.71 -20.71 -6.62
C LYS A 268 27.71 -21.79 -6.21
N GLY A 269 27.96 -22.45 -5.07
CA GLY A 269 26.98 -23.36 -4.47
C GLY A 269 25.64 -22.67 -4.24
N ILE A 270 24.55 -23.40 -4.45
CA ILE A 270 23.18 -22.92 -4.27
C ILE A 270 22.56 -23.56 -3.02
N HIS A 271 21.99 -22.75 -2.14
CA HIS A 271 21.22 -23.24 -1.02
C HIS A 271 19.85 -23.73 -1.50
N SER A 272 19.32 -24.77 -0.86
CA SER A 272 17.92 -25.13 -1.07
C SER A 272 17.06 -24.49 0.00
N LEU A 273 15.94 -23.88 -0.40
CA LEU A 273 14.99 -23.29 0.53
C LEU A 273 14.37 -24.39 1.39
N SER A 274 14.70 -24.38 2.67
CA SER A 274 14.14 -25.30 3.66
C SER A 274 13.75 -24.55 4.93
N LYS A 275 13.08 -25.25 5.84
CA LYS A 275 12.75 -24.70 7.16
C LYS A 275 14.01 -24.42 7.99
N GLU A 276 15.01 -25.30 7.91
CA GLU A 276 16.28 -25.19 8.61
C GLU A 276 17.04 -23.94 8.15
N LEU A 277 17.08 -23.70 6.83
CA LEU A 277 17.65 -22.46 6.28
C LEU A 277 16.89 -21.24 6.81
N ALA A 278 15.56 -21.24 6.73
CA ALA A 278 14.74 -20.13 7.22
C ALA A 278 14.93 -19.85 8.72
N ASP A 279 15.01 -20.90 9.56
CA ASP A 279 15.24 -20.79 10.99
C ASP A 279 16.65 -20.26 11.31
N SER A 280 17.66 -20.62 10.50
CA SER A 280 19.02 -20.07 10.61
C SER A 280 19.11 -18.57 10.32
N LEU A 281 18.20 -18.04 9.49
CA LEU A 281 18.16 -16.63 9.07
C LEU A 281 17.22 -15.78 9.93
N LEU A 282 16.63 -16.35 10.98
CA LEU A 282 15.58 -15.72 11.77
C LEU A 282 16.04 -14.42 12.44
N ASN A 283 17.27 -14.39 12.96
CA ASN A 283 17.84 -13.23 13.65
C ASN A 283 18.64 -12.29 12.73
N GLU A 284 18.93 -12.73 11.51
CA GLU A 284 19.69 -11.96 10.52
C GLU A 284 18.83 -10.84 9.93
N SER A 285 19.45 -9.72 9.56
CA SER A 285 18.82 -8.75 8.65
C SER A 285 19.04 -9.25 7.22
N LEU A 286 17.98 -9.41 6.43
CA LEU A 286 18.03 -10.10 5.14
C LEU A 286 17.47 -9.22 4.00
N CYS A 287 18.25 -9.14 2.92
CA CYS A 287 17.83 -8.68 1.60
C CYS A 287 17.62 -9.91 0.71
N LEU A 288 16.40 -10.05 0.17
CA LEU A 288 16.09 -11.09 -0.82
C LEU A 288 15.98 -10.44 -2.20
N VAL A 289 16.81 -10.85 -3.14
CA VAL A 289 16.81 -10.39 -4.53
C VAL A 289 16.03 -11.35 -5.42
N LEU A 290 15.10 -10.83 -6.21
CA LEU A 290 14.38 -11.58 -7.24
C LEU A 290 14.59 -10.92 -8.61
N GLY A 291 15.00 -11.72 -9.59
CA GLY A 291 15.33 -11.28 -10.94
C GLY A 291 14.15 -11.28 -11.91
N SER A 292 14.38 -10.68 -13.07
CA SER A 292 13.44 -10.60 -14.18
C SER A 292 13.06 -11.97 -14.74
N GLU A 293 11.86 -12.07 -15.31
CA GLU A 293 11.33 -13.30 -15.90
C GLU A 293 12.10 -13.75 -17.16
N GLY A 294 12.73 -12.80 -17.86
CA GLY A 294 13.44 -13.07 -19.12
C GLY A 294 14.95 -13.26 -18.93
N ASN A 295 15.61 -12.33 -18.24
CA ASN A 295 17.07 -12.31 -18.10
C ASN A 295 17.54 -12.91 -16.76
N GLY A 296 16.62 -13.24 -15.84
CA GLY A 296 16.98 -13.68 -14.50
C GLY A 296 17.65 -12.55 -13.70
N LEU A 297 18.68 -12.93 -12.94
CA LEU A 297 19.47 -12.04 -12.08
C LEU A 297 20.58 -11.34 -12.89
N SER A 298 20.86 -10.07 -12.57
CA SER A 298 22.03 -9.37 -13.10
C SER A 298 23.35 -9.98 -12.63
N SER A 299 24.43 -9.71 -13.38
CA SER A 299 25.80 -10.12 -13.01
C SER A 299 26.19 -9.58 -11.63
N GLU A 300 25.80 -8.35 -11.32
CA GLU A 300 25.99 -7.68 -10.04
C GLU A 300 25.29 -8.46 -8.91
N THR A 301 24.04 -8.90 -9.12
CA THR A 301 23.32 -9.76 -8.15
C THR A 301 24.06 -11.08 -7.92
N LEU A 302 24.46 -11.78 -8.99
CA LEU A 302 25.14 -13.08 -8.89
C LEU A 302 26.48 -12.96 -8.15
N GLN A 303 27.16 -11.83 -8.26
CA GLN A 303 28.40 -11.57 -7.56
C GLN A 303 28.17 -11.21 -6.08
N ALA A 304 27.17 -10.39 -5.78
CA ALA A 304 26.92 -9.88 -4.43
C ALA A 304 26.16 -10.85 -3.51
N CYS A 305 25.36 -11.76 -4.06
CA CYS A 305 24.43 -12.59 -3.29
C CYS A 305 24.90 -14.04 -3.11
N GLU A 306 24.47 -14.64 -2.00
CA GLU A 306 24.32 -16.09 -1.92
C GLU A 306 23.08 -16.54 -2.70
N LEU A 307 23.13 -17.70 -3.35
CA LEU A 307 22.02 -18.18 -4.17
C LEU A 307 21.13 -19.12 -3.36
N VAL A 308 19.81 -19.03 -3.56
CA VAL A 308 18.82 -19.95 -2.98
C VAL A 308 17.79 -20.38 -4.02
N ASN A 309 17.54 -21.69 -4.12
CA ASN A 309 16.49 -22.26 -4.97
C ASN A 309 15.25 -22.63 -4.15
N ILE A 310 14.11 -22.73 -4.85
CA ILE A 310 12.96 -23.48 -4.34
C ILE A 310 13.13 -24.91 -4.87
N PRO A 311 13.20 -25.94 -4.01
CA PRO A 311 13.30 -27.31 -4.48
C PRO A 311 12.04 -27.68 -5.28
N MET A 312 12.23 -28.19 -6.49
CA MET A 312 11.16 -28.61 -7.39
C MET A 312 11.38 -30.05 -7.82
N GLU A 313 10.32 -30.85 -7.83
CA GLU A 313 10.36 -32.19 -8.40
C GLU A 313 10.15 -32.15 -9.92
N GLY A 314 10.84 -33.03 -10.64
CA GLY A 314 10.66 -33.22 -12.08
C GLY A 314 11.51 -32.28 -12.94
N THR A 315 11.04 -32.00 -14.16
CA THR A 315 11.80 -31.31 -15.21
C THR A 315 11.42 -29.83 -15.38
N PHE A 316 10.62 -29.27 -14.48
CA PHE A 316 10.15 -27.90 -14.62
C PHE A 316 11.28 -26.91 -14.26
N GLU A 317 11.58 -25.98 -15.17
CA GLU A 317 12.81 -25.18 -15.07
C GLU A 317 12.69 -24.02 -14.07
N SER A 318 11.51 -23.39 -13.97
CA SER A 318 11.30 -22.24 -13.10
C SER A 318 9.82 -21.98 -12.79
N LEU A 319 9.55 -21.24 -11.71
CA LEU A 319 8.22 -20.71 -11.40
C LEU A 319 8.10 -19.26 -11.89
N ASN A 320 6.87 -18.79 -12.08
CA ASN A 320 6.62 -17.35 -12.22
C ASN A 320 7.21 -16.59 -11.00
N VAL A 321 7.89 -15.48 -11.24
CA VAL A 321 8.61 -14.72 -10.20
C VAL A 321 7.73 -14.30 -9.04
N SER A 322 6.45 -13.97 -9.28
CA SER A 322 5.53 -13.59 -8.21
C SER A 322 5.12 -14.79 -7.35
N VAL A 323 5.05 -15.99 -7.93
CA VAL A 323 4.78 -17.23 -7.20
C VAL A 323 6.00 -17.63 -6.38
N ALA A 324 7.19 -17.64 -6.99
CA ALA A 324 8.44 -17.92 -6.30
C ALA A 324 8.68 -16.92 -5.16
N GLY A 325 8.47 -15.63 -5.45
CA GLY A 325 8.55 -14.56 -4.45
C GLY A 325 7.57 -14.77 -3.31
N GLY A 326 6.32 -15.14 -3.58
CA GLY A 326 5.37 -15.48 -2.52
C GLY A 326 5.87 -16.59 -1.57
N ILE A 327 6.47 -17.64 -2.12
CA ILE A 327 7.05 -18.75 -1.34
C ILE A 327 8.24 -18.28 -0.50
N PHE A 328 9.21 -17.59 -1.12
CA PHE A 328 10.36 -17.06 -0.40
C PHE A 328 9.97 -16.07 0.69
N LEU A 329 9.10 -15.10 0.36
CA LEU A 329 8.65 -14.06 1.28
C LEU A 329 7.94 -14.67 2.50
N PHE A 330 7.13 -15.70 2.30
CA PHE A 330 6.47 -16.42 3.39
C PHE A 330 7.45 -17.22 4.25
N MET A 331 8.35 -17.98 3.63
CA MET A 331 9.32 -18.82 4.34
C MET A 331 10.33 -17.99 5.13
N LEU A 332 10.76 -16.86 4.56
CA LEU A 332 11.80 -15.98 5.09
C LEU A 332 11.23 -14.75 5.82
N GLN A 333 9.93 -14.70 6.07
CA GLN A 333 9.30 -13.59 6.79
C GLN A 333 9.90 -13.42 8.20
N PRO A 334 9.86 -12.21 8.79
CA PRO A 334 10.27 -12.04 10.17
C PRO A 334 9.37 -12.87 11.09
N LYS A 335 9.96 -13.71 11.94
CA LYS A 335 9.21 -14.34 13.04
C LYS A 335 9.31 -13.44 14.25
N TYR A 336 8.26 -12.69 14.53
CA TYR A 336 8.12 -12.09 15.86
C TYR A 336 8.00 -13.24 16.84
N GLN A 337 8.95 -13.36 17.77
CA GLN A 337 8.75 -14.19 18.95
C GLN A 337 7.52 -13.64 19.65
N ILE A 338 6.38 -14.33 19.49
CA ILE A 338 5.33 -14.23 20.48
C ILE A 338 5.98 -14.81 21.72
N ASP A 339 6.36 -13.94 22.66
CA ASP A 339 6.94 -14.34 23.93
C ASP A 339 5.88 -15.21 24.63
N SER A 340 6.02 -16.54 24.48
CA SER A 340 5.10 -17.55 24.99
C SER A 340 5.09 -17.61 26.51
N ARG A 341 5.81 -16.70 27.18
CA ARG A 341 5.78 -16.50 28.63
C ARG A 341 4.59 -15.70 29.15
N ILE A 342 3.75 -15.11 28.28
CA ILE A 342 2.53 -14.38 28.70
C ILE A 342 1.26 -15.26 28.56
N LEU A 343 1.37 -16.47 28.02
CA LEU A 343 0.26 -17.43 27.92
C LEU A 343 0.62 -18.73 28.64
N THR A 344 0.77 -18.65 29.96
CA THR A 344 0.47 -19.79 30.84
C THR A 344 -0.84 -19.48 31.56
N PRO A 345 -1.80 -20.43 31.57
CA PRO A 345 -3.16 -20.23 32.05
C PRO A 345 -3.26 -19.90 33.55
#